data_AF-A0A2A4XHJ9-F1
#
_entry.id   AF-A0A2A4XHJ9-F1
#
_cell.length_a   1.000
_cell.length_b   1.000
_cell.length_c   1.000
_cell.angle_alpha   90.00
_cell.angle_beta   90.00
_cell.angle_gamma   90.00
#
_symmetry.space_group_name_H-M   'P 1'
#
loop_
_entity.id
_entity.type
_entity.pdbx_description
1 polymer ?
#
loop_
_entity_poly.entity_id
_entity_poly.type
_entity_poly.pdbx_seq_one_letter_code
_entity_poly.pdbx_strand_id
1 'polypeptide(L)'
;MSFREKKAWLTIFALLVVFLPYSVFMVSVYHQPNPDIGYLAQLAGIAIAAFIVLECVLLLVARKLSPEDAGIPVDERDQLFAYKASRIAYLTLIGLVVTVTFPMIHVHAGNWGFGMLYLGAIILAEILRASLLIRQYRRGY
;
A
#
# COMPACT_ATOMS: atom_id res chain seq x y z
N MET A 1 -19.28 8.89 -7.49
CA MET A 1 -17.95 8.26 -7.65
C MET A 1 -18.16 6.85 -8.13
N SER A 2 -17.41 6.40 -9.14
CA SER A 2 -17.51 5.01 -9.62
C SER A 2 -17.08 4.04 -8.51
N PHE A 3 -17.58 2.80 -8.52
CA PHE A 3 -17.16 1.77 -7.56
C PHE A 3 -15.64 1.57 -7.55
N ARG A 4 -14.98 1.75 -8.70
CA ARG A 4 -13.53 1.64 -8.84
C ARG A 4 -12.78 2.81 -8.20
N GLU A 5 -13.30 4.04 -8.31
CA GLU A 5 -12.76 5.18 -7.57
C GLU A 5 -12.94 4.97 -6.06
N LYS A 6 -14.11 4.50 -5.61
CA LYS A 6 -14.36 4.16 -4.21
C LYS A 6 -13.34 3.12 -3.71
N LYS A 7 -13.10 2.04 -4.47
CA LYS A 7 -12.09 1.03 -4.15
C LYS A 7 -10.70 1.66 -3.96
N ALA A 8 -10.26 2.53 -4.86
CA ALA A 8 -8.95 3.18 -4.75
C ALA A 8 -8.83 4.04 -3.48
N TRP A 9 -9.89 4.77 -3.12
CA TRP A 9 -9.94 5.50 -1.84
C TRP A 9 -9.87 4.56 -0.62
N LEU A 10 -10.60 3.43 -0.66
CA LEU A 10 -10.58 2.45 0.43
C LEU A 10 -9.20 1.82 0.60
N THR A 11 -8.49 1.52 -0.49
CA THR A 11 -7.11 1.02 -0.42
C THR A 11 -6.18 2.02 0.26
N ILE A 12 -6.23 3.32 -0.12
CA ILE A 12 -5.43 4.37 0.55
C ILE A 12 -5.80 4.44 2.04
N PHE A 13 -7.10 4.46 2.35
CA PHE A 13 -7.57 4.53 3.73
C PHE A 13 -7.05 3.34 4.55
N ALA A 14 -7.18 2.11 4.05
CA ALA A 14 -6.71 0.91 4.73
C ALA A 14 -5.18 0.92 4.93
N LEU A 15 -4.42 1.34 3.92
CA LEU A 15 -2.95 1.49 4.05
C LEU A 15 -2.59 2.48 5.15
N LEU A 16 -3.23 3.64 5.19
CA LEU A 16 -2.93 4.67 6.19
C LEU A 16 -3.34 4.21 7.60
N VAL A 17 -4.53 3.64 7.76
CA VAL A 17 -5.06 3.20 9.06
C VAL A 17 -4.23 2.10 9.68
N VAL A 18 -3.66 1.20 8.88
CA VAL A 18 -2.87 0.07 9.39
C VAL A 18 -1.40 0.43 9.49
N PHE A 19 -0.81 0.96 8.43
CA PHE A 19 0.64 1.12 8.36
C PHE A 19 1.15 2.43 8.96
N LEU A 20 0.36 3.51 9.08
CA LEU A 20 0.82 4.68 9.82
C LEU A 20 1.00 4.37 11.31
N PRO A 21 0.01 3.80 12.04
CA PRO A 21 0.21 3.48 13.45
C PRO A 21 1.31 2.45 13.66
N TYR A 22 1.39 1.43 12.80
CA TYR A 22 2.48 0.45 12.82
C TYR A 22 3.86 1.12 12.69
N SER A 23 4.03 2.01 11.71
CA SER A 23 5.30 2.69 11.47
C SER A 23 5.67 3.63 12.62
N VAL A 24 4.69 4.36 13.16
CA VAL A 24 4.88 5.22 14.34
C VAL A 24 5.30 4.39 15.55
N PHE A 25 4.64 3.26 15.81
CA PHE A 25 4.98 2.35 16.90
C PHE A 25 6.42 1.79 16.74
N MET A 26 6.80 1.39 15.54
CA MET A 26 8.16 0.90 15.24
C MET A 26 9.23 1.97 15.47
N VAL A 27 8.98 3.21 15.04
CA VAL A 27 9.96 4.30 15.18
C VAL A 27 10.02 4.85 16.61
N SER A 28 8.90 4.93 17.32
CA SER A 28 8.85 5.59 18.64
C SER A 28 9.09 4.66 19.82
N VAL A 29 8.61 3.42 19.75
CA VAL A 29 8.57 2.52 20.90
C VAL A 29 9.65 1.43 20.81
N TYR A 30 9.97 0.94 19.62
CA TYR A 30 10.80 -0.25 19.46
C TYR A 30 12.26 0.08 19.07
N HIS A 31 13.07 0.48 20.05
CA HIS A 31 14.52 0.66 19.91
C HIS A 31 15.27 -0.47 20.63
N GLN A 32 15.61 -1.55 19.92
CA GLN A 32 16.41 -2.63 20.49
C GLN A 32 17.74 -2.79 19.74
N PRO A 33 18.89 -2.85 20.45
CA PRO A 33 20.21 -3.02 19.84
C PRO A 33 20.36 -4.33 19.05
N ASN A 34 19.63 -5.38 19.46
CA ASN A 34 19.55 -6.68 18.79
C ASN A 34 18.08 -7.10 18.74
N PRO A 35 17.31 -6.61 17.76
CA PRO A 35 15.89 -6.85 17.73
C PRO A 35 15.61 -8.31 17.32
N ASP A 36 14.69 -8.96 18.02
CA ASP A 36 14.22 -10.30 17.64
C ASP A 36 13.49 -10.26 16.29
N ILE A 37 14.16 -10.75 15.26
CA ILE A 37 13.64 -10.77 13.88
C ILE A 37 12.38 -11.62 13.78
N GLY A 38 12.23 -12.68 14.58
CA GLY A 38 11.03 -13.52 14.59
C GLY A 38 9.81 -12.75 15.09
N TYR A 39 9.96 -12.07 16.23
CA TYR A 39 8.90 -11.21 16.77
C TYR A 39 8.53 -10.07 15.80
N LEU A 40 9.53 -9.44 15.20
CA LEU A 40 9.33 -8.35 14.25
C LEU A 40 8.66 -8.80 12.94
N ALA A 41 9.07 -9.95 12.40
CA ALA A 41 8.42 -10.55 11.24
C ALA A 41 6.97 -10.94 11.55
N GLN A 42 6.71 -11.45 12.76
CA GLN A 42 5.35 -11.73 13.22
C GLN A 42 4.50 -10.46 13.27
N LEU A 43 5.01 -9.36 13.82
CA LEU A 43 4.29 -8.10 13.90
C LEU A 43 4.00 -7.50 12.52
N ALA A 44 4.99 -7.53 11.61
CA ALA A 44 4.79 -7.13 10.22
C ALA A 44 3.74 -8.02 9.53
N GLY A 45 3.78 -9.33 9.77
CA GLY A 45 2.78 -10.28 9.28
C GLY A 45 1.37 -9.98 9.80
N ILE A 46 1.22 -9.63 11.07
CA ILE A 46 -0.05 -9.20 11.67
C ILE A 46 -0.54 -7.90 11.01
N ALA A 47 0.34 -6.93 10.78
CA ALA A 47 -0.03 -5.68 10.10
C ALA A 47 -0.51 -5.94 8.67
N ILE A 48 0.19 -6.78 7.91
CA ILE A 48 -0.23 -7.17 6.55
C ILE A 48 -1.58 -7.90 6.58
N ALA A 49 -1.76 -8.84 7.50
CA ALA A 49 -3.03 -9.55 7.67
C ALA A 49 -4.17 -8.59 8.04
N ALA A 50 -3.94 -7.66 8.96
CA ALA A 50 -4.91 -6.64 9.35
C ALA A 50 -5.30 -5.74 8.18
N PHE A 51 -4.32 -5.33 7.34
CA PHE A 51 -4.58 -4.59 6.11
C PHE A 51 -5.48 -5.39 5.14
N ILE A 52 -5.15 -6.65 4.87
CA ILE A 52 -5.93 -7.50 3.96
C ILE A 52 -7.36 -7.67 4.48
N VAL A 53 -7.52 -7.99 5.77
CA VAL A 53 -8.83 -8.16 6.40
C VAL A 53 -9.64 -6.86 6.32
N LEU A 54 -9.02 -5.72 6.66
CA LEU A 54 -9.68 -4.42 6.61
C LEU A 54 -10.12 -4.07 5.17
N GLU A 55 -9.24 -4.27 4.18
CA GLU A 55 -9.56 -4.01 2.78
C GLU A 55 -10.71 -4.91 2.30
N CYS A 56 -10.69 -6.21 2.61
CA CYS A 56 -11.77 -7.12 2.29
C CYS A 56 -13.10 -6.68 2.91
N VAL A 57 -13.11 -6.33 4.20
CA VAL A 57 -14.32 -5.87 4.91
C VAL A 57 -14.86 -4.58 4.27
N LEU A 58 -14.00 -3.59 4.03
CA LEU A 58 -14.39 -2.33 3.41
C LEU A 58 -14.97 -2.54 2.01
N LEU A 59 -14.37 -3.42 1.20
CA LEU A 59 -14.88 -3.74 -0.13
C LEU A 59 -16.23 -4.48 -0.09
N LEU A 60 -16.42 -5.40 0.85
CA LEU A 60 -17.70 -6.08 1.04
C LEU A 60 -18.80 -5.10 1.47
N VAL A 61 -18.49 -4.19 2.40
CA VAL A 61 -19.41 -3.13 2.84
C VAL A 61 -19.74 -2.19 1.67
N ALA A 62 -18.74 -1.74 0.91
CA ALA A 62 -18.94 -0.88 -0.24
C ALA A 62 -19.80 -1.54 -1.33
N ARG A 63 -19.64 -2.85 -1.56
CA ARG A 63 -20.49 -3.60 -2.50
C ARG A 63 -21.94 -3.64 -2.04
N LYS A 64 -22.20 -3.88 -0.75
CA LYS A 64 -23.56 -3.90 -0.19
C LYS A 64 -24.24 -2.52 -0.26
N LEU A 65 -23.47 -1.45 -0.09
CA LEU A 65 -23.98 -0.07 -0.14
C LEU A 65 -24.15 0.48 -1.56
N SER A 66 -23.57 -0.15 -2.58
CA SER A 66 -23.66 0.28 -3.98
C SER A 66 -23.77 -0.91 -4.93
N PRO A 67 -24.85 -1.71 -4.84
CA PRO A 67 -24.99 -2.94 -5.61
C PRO A 67 -25.09 -2.70 -7.13
N GLU A 68 -25.72 -1.60 -7.53
CA GLU A 68 -25.89 -1.20 -8.94
C GLU A 68 -24.54 -0.92 -9.63
N ASP A 69 -23.60 -0.27 -8.92
CA ASP A 69 -22.26 0.02 -9.45
C ASP A 69 -21.38 -1.24 -9.51
N ALA A 70 -21.65 -2.26 -8.68
CA ALA A 70 -20.81 -3.44 -8.53
C ALA A 70 -20.99 -4.45 -9.68
N GLY A 71 -22.14 -4.45 -10.34
CA GLY A 71 -22.45 -5.34 -11.47
C GLY A 71 -21.94 -4.85 -12.82
N ILE A 72 -21.39 -3.63 -12.91
CA ILE A 72 -20.93 -3.04 -14.16
C ILE A 72 -19.65 -3.76 -14.63
N PRO A 73 -19.63 -4.37 -15.84
CA PRO A 73 -18.46 -5.06 -16.35
C PRO A 73 -17.26 -4.12 -16.52
N VAL A 74 -16.06 -4.70 -16.57
CA VAL A 74 -14.81 -3.95 -16.78
C VAL A 74 -14.74 -3.47 -18.23
N ASP A 75 -14.74 -2.15 -18.42
CA ASP A 75 -14.54 -1.52 -19.72
C ASP A 75 -13.04 -1.50 -20.10
N GLU A 76 -12.71 -1.41 -21.39
CA GLU A 76 -11.34 -1.27 -21.90
C GLU A 76 -10.64 -0.05 -21.30
N ARG A 77 -11.39 1.04 -21.09
CA ARG A 77 -10.90 2.24 -20.42
C ARG A 77 -10.41 1.97 -18.99
N ASP A 78 -11.15 1.16 -18.23
CA ASP A 78 -10.77 0.82 -16.85
C ASP A 78 -9.49 -0.02 -16.83
N GLN A 79 -9.30 -0.90 -17.81
CA GLN A 79 -8.07 -1.68 -17.96
C GLN A 79 -6.89 -0.77 -18.29
N LEU A 80 -7.08 0.19 -19.20
CA LEU A 80 -6.06 1.18 -19.54
C LEU A 80 -5.64 2.02 -18.34
N PHE A 81 -6.60 2.48 -17.52
CA PHE A 81 -6.29 3.25 -16.31
C PHE A 81 -5.51 2.43 -15.29
N ALA A 82 -5.91 1.18 -15.07
CA ALA A 82 -5.21 0.24 -14.21
C ALA A 82 -3.79 -0.03 -14.70
N TYR A 83 -3.60 -0.23 -16.01
CA TYR A 83 -2.30 -0.45 -16.61
C TYR A 83 -1.37 0.77 -16.43
N LYS A 84 -1.84 1.97 -16.77
CA LYS A 84 -1.05 3.21 -16.61
C LYS A 84 -0.64 3.45 -15.17
N ALA A 85 -1.59 3.33 -14.23
CA ALA A 85 -1.32 3.51 -12.80
C ALA A 85 -0.32 2.47 -12.28
N SER A 86 -0.49 1.20 -12.67
CA SER A 86 0.39 0.11 -12.23
C SER A 86 1.80 0.25 -12.80
N ARG A 87 1.93 0.67 -14.06
CA ARG A 87 3.23 0.92 -14.68
C ARG A 87 4.02 2.00 -13.95
N ILE A 88 3.37 3.12 -13.62
CA ILE A 88 4.02 4.21 -12.89
C ILE A 88 4.39 3.75 -11.48
N ALA A 89 3.46 3.14 -10.75
CA ALA A 89 3.71 2.63 -9.41
C ALA A 89 4.83 1.59 -9.36
N TYR A 90 4.91 0.70 -10.35
CA TYR A 90 5.96 -0.30 -10.47
C TYR A 90 7.34 0.33 -10.70
N LEU A 91 7.45 1.31 -11.62
CA LEU A 91 8.70 2.04 -11.84
C LEU A 91 9.11 2.83 -10.59
N THR A 92 8.15 3.42 -9.89
CA THR A 92 8.40 4.08 -8.60
C THR A 92 8.89 3.08 -7.55
N LEU A 93 8.28 1.89 -7.45
CA LEU A 93 8.72 0.85 -6.53
C LEU A 93 10.15 0.42 -6.80
N ILE A 94 10.51 0.18 -8.07
CA ILE A 94 11.89 -0.14 -8.46
C ILE A 94 12.83 0.98 -8.01
N GLY A 95 12.51 2.23 -8.31
CA GLY A 95 13.34 3.36 -7.94
C GLY A 95 13.53 3.48 -6.42
N LEU A 96 12.45 3.30 -5.65
CA LEU A 96 12.49 3.33 -4.19
C LEU A 96 13.31 2.17 -3.62
N VAL A 97 13.12 0.95 -4.13
CA VAL A 97 13.88 -0.24 -3.71
C VAL A 97 15.37 -0.02 -3.97
N VAL A 98 15.76 0.41 -5.18
CA VAL A 98 17.17 0.73 -5.49
C VAL A 98 17.72 1.82 -4.55
N THR A 99 16.93 2.86 -4.28
CA THR A 99 17.31 3.94 -3.38
C THR A 99 17.48 3.47 -1.93
N VAL A 100 16.79 2.42 -1.50
CA VAL A 100 16.94 1.80 -0.17
C VAL A 100 18.10 0.81 -0.13
N THR A 101 18.27 -0.02 -1.18
CA THR A 101 19.33 -1.03 -1.26
C THR A 101 20.72 -0.40 -1.33
N PHE A 102 20.90 0.70 -2.05
CA PHE A 102 22.22 1.29 -2.24
C PHE A 102 22.84 1.80 -0.93
N PRO A 103 22.13 2.53 -0.04
CA PRO A 103 22.63 2.81 1.30
C PRO A 103 22.78 1.57 2.16
N MET A 104 21.92 0.55 2.03
CA MET A 104 22.01 -0.69 2.82
C MET A 104 23.36 -1.40 2.68
N ILE A 105 23.91 -1.44 1.47
CA ILE A 105 25.21 -2.10 1.23
C ILE A 105 26.41 -1.27 1.75
N HIS A 106 26.21 0.01 2.04
CA HIS A 106 27.29 0.92 2.47
C HIS A 106 27.14 1.41 3.91
N VAL A 107 25.96 1.34 4.50
CA VAL A 107 25.63 1.84 5.83
C VAL A 107 25.12 0.68 6.67
N HIS A 108 25.83 0.34 7.73
CA HIS A 108 25.44 -0.70 8.69
C HIS A 108 24.37 -0.21 9.69
N ALA A 109 23.33 0.46 9.21
CA ALA A 109 22.13 0.72 10.00
C ALA A 109 21.37 -0.60 10.13
N GLY A 110 21.16 -1.12 11.34
CA GLY A 110 20.72 -2.49 11.59
C GLY A 110 19.59 -3.01 10.67
N ASN A 111 19.65 -4.30 10.34
CA ASN A 111 18.85 -4.97 9.30
C ASN A 111 17.34 -4.66 9.35
N TRP A 112 16.78 -4.43 10.53
CA TRP A 112 15.36 -4.09 10.69
C TRP A 112 14.98 -2.73 10.10
N GLY A 113 15.82 -1.71 10.26
CA GLY A 113 15.55 -0.37 9.74
C GLY A 113 15.40 -0.37 8.22
N PHE A 114 16.26 -1.12 7.53
CA PHE A 114 16.12 -1.34 6.09
C PHE A 114 14.86 -2.12 5.72
N GLY A 115 14.48 -3.12 6.52
CA GLY A 115 13.20 -3.81 6.36
C GLY A 115 12.00 -2.86 6.39
N MET A 116 11.99 -1.89 7.31
CA MET A 116 10.95 -0.86 7.38
C MET A 116 10.98 0.09 6.19
N LEU A 117 12.16 0.44 5.68
CA LEU A 117 12.28 1.25 4.46
C LEU A 117 11.74 0.51 3.22
N TYR A 118 12.00 -0.80 3.09
CA TYR A 118 11.41 -1.61 2.01
C TYR A 118 9.89 -1.70 2.12
N LEU A 119 9.36 -1.93 3.32
CA LEU A 119 7.92 -1.93 3.55
C LEU A 119 7.31 -0.55 3.21
N GLY A 120 7.97 0.53 3.62
CA GLY A 120 7.60 1.91 3.26
C GLY A 120 7.60 2.14 1.75
N ALA A 121 8.59 1.63 1.02
CA ALA A 121 8.64 1.72 -0.44
C ALA A 121 7.43 1.03 -1.11
N ILE A 122 7.04 -0.14 -0.63
CA ILE A 122 5.86 -0.89 -1.11
C ILE A 122 4.59 -0.07 -0.85
N ILE A 123 4.41 0.44 0.37
CA ILE A 123 3.22 1.23 0.75
C ILE A 123 3.13 2.52 -0.08
N LEU A 124 4.24 3.23 -0.26
CA LEU A 124 4.27 4.47 -1.05
C LEU A 124 3.93 4.22 -2.53
N ALA A 125 4.48 3.15 -3.12
CA ALA A 125 4.15 2.76 -4.48
C ALA A 125 2.66 2.42 -4.63
N GLU A 126 2.08 1.73 -3.65
CA GLU A 126 0.66 1.36 -3.66
C GLU A 126 -0.27 2.58 -3.47
N ILE A 127 0.08 3.51 -2.57
CA ILE A 127 -0.61 4.80 -2.41
C ILE A 127 -0.56 5.58 -3.73
N LEU A 128 0.60 5.61 -4.41
CA LEU A 128 0.75 6.26 -5.70
C LEU A 128 -0.15 5.62 -6.76
N ARG A 129 -0.17 4.28 -6.84
CA ARG A 129 -1.06 3.52 -7.74
C ARG A 129 -2.52 3.92 -7.55
N ALA A 130 -3.00 3.89 -6.30
CA ALA A 130 -4.38 4.24 -5.96
C ALA A 130 -4.68 5.72 -6.22
N SER A 131 -3.74 6.62 -5.92
CA SER A 131 -3.88 8.07 -6.18
C SER A 131 -3.99 8.37 -7.68
N LEU A 132 -3.20 7.69 -8.50
CA LEU A 132 -3.27 7.82 -9.96
C LEU A 132 -4.58 7.29 -10.52
N LEU A 133 -5.13 6.20 -9.96
CA LEU A 133 -6.46 5.72 -10.32
C LEU A 133 -7.54 6.76 -10.01
N ILE A 134 -7.53 7.33 -8.80
CA ILE A 134 -8.48 8.38 -8.41
C ILE A 134 -8.38 9.58 -9.37
N ARG A 135 -7.17 10.02 -9.69
CA ARG A 135 -6.94 11.14 -10.61
C ARG A 135 -7.48 10.85 -12.02
N GLN A 136 -7.26 9.65 -12.55
CA GLN A 136 -7.76 9.25 -13.88
C GLN A 136 -9.30 9.19 -13.88
N TYR A 137 -9.92 8.60 -12.85
CA TYR A 137 -11.38 8.56 -12.73
C TYR A 137 -12.02 9.95 -12.63
N ARG A 138 -11.39 10.90 -11.93
CA ARG A 138 -11.90 12.27 -11.82
C ARG A 138 -11.70 13.11 -13.07
N ARG A 139 -10.64 12.84 -13.85
CA ARG A 139 -10.31 13.62 -15.06
C ARG A 139 -10.87 13.02 -16.34
N GLY A 140 -11.31 11.75 -16.34
CA GLY A 140 -11.87 11.08 -17.50
C GLY A 140 -10.84 10.63 -18.56
N TYR A 141 -9.54 10.62 -18.23
CA TYR A 141 -8.41 10.28 -19.13
C TYR A 141 -7.37 9.36 -18.49
#